data_AF-A0A3D1TQG4-F1
#
_entry.id   AF-A0A3D1TQG4-F1
#
_cell.length_a   1.000
_cell.length_b   1.000
_cell.length_c   1.000
_cell.angle_alpha   90.00
_cell.angle_beta   90.00
_cell.angle_gamma   90.00
#
_symmetry.space_group_name_H-M   'P 1'
#
loop_
_entity.id
_entity.type
_entity.pdbx_description
1 polymer ?
#
loop_
_entity_poly.entity_id
_entity_poly.type
_entity_poly.pdbx_seq_one_letter_code
_entity_poly.pdbx_strand_id
1 'polypeptide(L)'
;MHDARRGYLPLYEELKLLYPNLLTKGPAWRTGYRGVVHLAHGWYLRCHRGVEAIVLLGDAGYAEEASPIRRSVIEHVLALKWLSIEGDKILDTVARGHAADARKRGDAISAANWTSVDLAEVEETIARIDPDARDRHNDHLLHFAQRLAMYGDEHTMPGYLAENARTHPSFESAVCYVEQQAGTLMRQFPQSLWQVPFATTHLLEALLALRQALDPEPWDPELDGIVERYLATTDEVRRQDGLPPVDWSTGKVR
;
A
#
# COMPACT_ATOMS: atom_id res chain seq x y z
N MET A 1 -22.57 21.20 -11.44
CA MET A 1 -21.13 21.52 -11.32
C MET A 1 -20.37 20.24 -11.66
N HIS A 2 -19.34 20.27 -12.49
CA HIS A 2 -18.54 19.08 -12.80
C HIS A 2 -17.69 18.73 -11.57
N ASP A 3 -17.75 17.48 -11.10
CA ASP A 3 -16.91 17.04 -9.98
C ASP A 3 -15.50 16.72 -10.47
N ALA A 4 -14.53 17.58 -10.15
CA ALA A 4 -13.12 17.55 -10.53
C ALA A 4 -12.47 16.19 -10.28
N ARG A 5 -12.88 15.59 -9.17
CA ARG A 5 -12.57 14.23 -8.73
C ARG A 5 -12.58 13.25 -9.91
N ARG A 6 -13.59 13.29 -10.79
CA ARG A 6 -13.73 12.39 -11.95
C ARG A 6 -12.49 12.30 -12.85
N GLY A 7 -11.59 13.29 -12.82
CA GLY A 7 -10.30 13.24 -13.51
C GLY A 7 -9.37 12.10 -13.08
N TYR A 8 -9.54 11.53 -11.88
CA TYR A 8 -8.71 10.40 -11.44
C TYR A 8 -9.03 9.08 -12.15
N LEU A 9 -10.27 8.88 -12.62
CA LEU A 9 -10.68 7.62 -13.25
C LEU A 9 -9.87 7.24 -14.50
N PRO A 10 -9.69 8.12 -15.51
CA PRO A 10 -8.84 7.79 -16.65
C PRO A 10 -7.39 7.47 -16.23
N LEU A 11 -6.84 8.20 -15.25
CA LEU A 11 -5.48 7.95 -14.74
C LEU A 11 -5.37 6.57 -14.09
N TYR A 12 -6.35 6.19 -13.28
CA TYR A 12 -6.44 4.88 -12.67
C TYR A 12 -6.44 3.76 -13.71
N GLU A 13 -7.28 3.89 -14.75
CA GLU A 13 -7.37 2.87 -15.81
C GLU A 13 -6.08 2.74 -16.61
N GLU A 14 -5.36 3.83 -16.86
CA GLU A 14 -4.05 3.80 -17.50
C GLU A 14 -2.99 3.12 -16.61
N LEU A 15 -2.91 3.51 -15.33
CA LEU A 15 -1.91 3.00 -14.37
C LEU A 15 -2.00 1.47 -14.17
N LYS A 16 -3.22 0.91 -14.11
CA LYS A 16 -3.43 -0.53 -13.90
C LYS A 16 -2.83 -1.40 -14.99
N LEU A 17 -2.65 -0.84 -16.20
CA LEU A 17 -2.18 -1.59 -17.35
C LEU A 17 -0.65 -1.61 -17.46
N LEU A 18 0.05 -0.64 -16.85
CA LEU A 18 1.50 -0.47 -17.04
C LEU A 18 2.31 -1.69 -16.59
N TYR A 19 2.10 -2.17 -15.36
CA TYR A 19 2.87 -3.31 -14.84
C TYR A 19 2.48 -4.65 -15.46
N PRO A 20 1.19 -5.02 -15.61
CA PRO A 20 0.83 -6.26 -16.29
C PRO A 20 1.41 -6.36 -17.72
N ASN A 21 1.42 -5.25 -18.46
CA ASN A 21 2.02 -5.20 -19.80
C ASN A 21 3.54 -5.43 -19.78
N LEU A 22 4.20 -5.06 -18.68
CA LEU A 22 5.64 -5.26 -18.48
C LEU A 22 6.01 -6.73 -18.26
N LEU A 23 5.13 -7.56 -17.68
CA LEU A 23 5.47 -8.93 -17.26
C LEU A 23 5.85 -9.87 -18.43
N THR A 24 5.50 -9.51 -19.67
CA THR A 24 5.74 -10.39 -20.83
C THR A 24 7.14 -10.21 -21.44
N LYS A 25 7.70 -9.00 -21.44
CA LYS A 25 9.00 -8.64 -22.04
C LYS A 25 9.68 -7.44 -21.35
N GLY A 26 9.57 -7.38 -20.03
CA GLY A 26 10.03 -6.25 -19.22
C GLY A 26 11.55 -6.06 -19.20
N PRO A 27 12.01 -4.87 -18.77
CA PRO A 27 13.43 -4.59 -18.53
C PRO A 27 14.00 -5.54 -17.46
N ALA A 28 15.33 -5.63 -17.43
CA ALA A 28 16.00 -6.43 -16.43
C ALA A 28 15.93 -5.74 -15.06
N TRP A 29 16.08 -6.53 -14.00
CA TRP A 29 16.29 -5.97 -12.67
C TRP A 29 17.71 -5.43 -12.54
N ARG A 30 17.81 -4.20 -12.01
CA ARG A 30 19.08 -3.51 -11.76
C ARG A 30 19.97 -4.37 -10.85
N THR A 31 21.29 -4.29 -11.04
CA THR A 31 22.25 -4.95 -10.13
C THR A 31 22.03 -4.43 -8.71
N GLY A 32 21.98 -5.34 -7.73
CA GLY A 32 21.64 -5.01 -6.35
C GLY A 32 20.13 -5.04 -6.02
N TYR A 33 19.27 -5.49 -6.94
CA TYR A 33 17.83 -5.69 -6.69
C TYR A 33 17.35 -7.12 -7.05
N ARG A 34 18.26 -7.99 -7.49
CA ARG A 34 17.91 -9.32 -8.03
C ARG A 34 17.49 -10.29 -6.93
N GLY A 35 18.00 -10.12 -5.71
CA GLY A 35 17.59 -10.90 -4.54
C GLY A 35 16.18 -10.57 -4.07
N VAL A 36 15.69 -9.35 -4.34
CA VAL A 36 14.40 -8.84 -3.84
C VAL A 36 13.27 -8.84 -4.87
N VAL A 37 13.47 -9.43 -6.06
CA VAL A 37 12.46 -9.50 -7.14
C VAL A 37 11.11 -10.00 -6.65
N HIS A 38 11.10 -11.05 -5.83
CA HIS A 38 9.90 -11.65 -5.27
C HIS A 38 9.17 -10.72 -4.29
N LEU A 39 9.91 -9.93 -3.51
CA LEU A 39 9.34 -8.91 -2.63
C LEU A 39 8.74 -7.78 -3.44
N ALA A 40 9.48 -7.24 -4.41
CA ALA A 40 9.01 -6.16 -5.25
C ALA A 40 7.77 -6.56 -6.07
N HIS A 41 7.78 -7.73 -6.72
CA HIS A 41 6.63 -8.26 -7.44
C HIS A 41 5.43 -8.52 -6.52
N GLY A 42 5.65 -9.21 -5.40
CA GLY A 42 4.60 -9.56 -4.46
C GLY A 42 3.95 -8.34 -3.81
N TRP A 43 4.76 -7.39 -3.34
CA TRP A 43 4.28 -6.16 -2.72
C TRP A 43 3.59 -5.24 -3.73
N TYR A 44 4.11 -5.13 -4.96
CA TYR A 44 3.39 -4.42 -6.02
C TYR A 44 2.03 -5.04 -6.32
N LEU A 45 1.93 -6.37 -6.45
CA LEU A 45 0.64 -7.01 -6.68
C LEU A 45 -0.33 -6.85 -5.51
N ARG A 46 0.16 -6.74 -4.28
CA ARG A 46 -0.68 -6.37 -3.12
C ARG A 46 -1.25 -4.97 -3.26
N CYS A 47 -0.48 -4.00 -3.78
CA CYS A 47 -0.98 -2.68 -4.13
C CYS A 47 -1.98 -2.74 -5.29
N HIS A 48 -1.57 -3.28 -6.44
CA HIS A 48 -2.35 -3.31 -7.68
C HIS A 48 -3.70 -4.03 -7.50
N ARG A 49 -3.69 -5.28 -7.05
CA ARG A 49 -4.94 -6.03 -6.82
C ARG A 49 -5.73 -5.49 -5.64
N GLY A 50 -5.04 -4.90 -4.66
CA GLY A 50 -5.67 -4.24 -3.52
C GLY A 50 -6.51 -3.06 -3.96
N VAL A 51 -5.97 -2.16 -4.79
CA VAL A 51 -6.71 -0.99 -5.30
C VAL A 51 -7.87 -1.39 -6.23
N GLU A 52 -7.73 -2.47 -7.02
CA GLU A 52 -8.85 -3.05 -7.76
C GLU A 52 -9.98 -3.53 -6.84
N ALA A 53 -9.64 -4.28 -5.79
CA ALA A 53 -10.63 -4.73 -4.81
C ALA A 53 -11.31 -3.55 -4.10
N ILE A 54 -10.57 -2.51 -3.76
CA ILE A 54 -11.10 -1.30 -3.12
C ILE A 54 -12.12 -0.60 -4.00
N VAL A 55 -11.85 -0.42 -5.30
CA VAL A 55 -12.80 0.19 -6.25
C VAL A 55 -14.04 -0.67 -6.41
N LEU A 56 -13.87 -1.99 -6.61
CA LEU A 56 -14.98 -2.94 -6.74
C LEU A 56 -15.89 -2.96 -5.50
N LEU A 57 -15.31 -2.94 -4.30
CA LEU A 57 -16.06 -2.86 -3.06
C LEU A 57 -16.80 -1.52 -2.93
N GLY A 58 -16.14 -0.42 -3.29
CA GLY A 58 -16.77 0.90 -3.32
C GLY A 58 -18.00 0.96 -4.21
N ASP A 59 -17.89 0.45 -5.45
CA ASP A 59 -19.00 0.41 -6.41
C ASP A 59 -20.15 -0.49 -5.94
N ALA A 60 -19.86 -1.50 -5.12
CA ALA A 60 -20.85 -2.39 -4.51
C ALA A 60 -21.43 -1.87 -3.17
N GLY A 61 -21.00 -0.69 -2.70
CA GLY A 61 -21.47 -0.10 -1.43
C GLY A 61 -20.77 -0.60 -0.17
N TYR A 62 -19.59 -1.21 -0.31
CA TYR A 62 -18.74 -1.75 0.77
C TYR A 62 -17.47 -0.91 0.98
N ALA A 63 -17.61 0.42 0.89
CA ALA A 63 -16.49 1.35 0.98
C ALA A 63 -15.77 1.32 2.34
N GLU A 64 -16.51 1.10 3.44
CA GLU A 64 -15.93 1.01 4.78
C GLU A 64 -15.20 -0.32 4.99
N GLU A 65 -15.74 -1.41 4.46
CA GLU A 65 -15.13 -2.74 4.52
C GLU A 65 -13.84 -2.84 3.68
N ALA A 66 -13.60 -1.87 2.80
CA ALA A 66 -12.34 -1.75 2.08
C ALA A 66 -11.20 -1.13 2.92
N SER A 67 -11.47 -0.57 4.13
CA SER A 67 -10.44 0.02 5.01
C SER A 67 -9.24 -0.87 5.31
N PRO A 68 -9.41 -2.17 5.65
CA PRO A 68 -8.27 -3.06 5.89
C PRO A 68 -7.39 -3.23 4.65
N ILE A 69 -7.99 -3.18 3.46
CA ILE A 69 -7.27 -3.27 2.18
C ILE A 69 -6.53 -1.96 1.93
N ARG A 70 -7.17 -0.79 2.14
CA ARG A 70 -6.52 0.53 2.01
C ARG A 70 -5.32 0.64 2.93
N ARG A 71 -5.45 0.26 4.19
CA ARG A 71 -4.33 0.17 5.14
C ARG A 71 -3.20 -0.71 4.59
N SER A 72 -3.53 -1.92 4.12
CA SER A 72 -2.53 -2.83 3.57
C SER A 72 -1.83 -2.25 2.35
N VAL A 73 -2.54 -1.55 1.46
CA VAL A 73 -1.94 -0.86 0.31
C VAL A 73 -0.95 0.21 0.77
N ILE A 74 -1.29 1.04 1.76
CA ILE A 74 -0.38 2.05 2.33
C ILE A 74 0.91 1.39 2.85
N GLU A 75 0.78 0.30 3.62
CA GLU A 75 1.94 -0.42 4.18
C GLU A 75 2.85 -0.99 3.07
N HIS A 76 2.28 -1.53 1.99
CA HIS A 76 3.04 -2.09 0.87
C HIS A 76 3.67 -1.02 -0.01
N VAL A 77 3.00 0.12 -0.24
CA VAL A 77 3.60 1.27 -0.93
C VAL A 77 4.83 1.77 -0.17
N LEU A 78 4.73 1.92 1.15
CA LEU A 78 5.87 2.32 1.98
C LEU A 78 7.01 1.28 1.93
N ALA A 79 6.68 -0.02 1.92
CA ALA A 79 7.68 -1.08 1.78
C ALA A 79 8.35 -1.06 0.39
N LEU A 80 7.63 -0.72 -0.67
CA LEU A 80 8.20 -0.52 -2.01
C LEU A 80 9.12 0.70 -2.06
N LYS A 81 8.74 1.82 -1.43
CA LYS A 81 9.60 3.01 -1.29
C LYS A 81 10.92 2.63 -0.58
N TRP A 82 10.84 1.89 0.52
CA TRP A 82 12.02 1.35 1.21
C TRP A 82 12.88 0.45 0.30
N LEU A 83 12.27 -0.52 -0.39
CA LEU A 83 12.96 -1.42 -1.32
C LEU A 83 13.64 -0.66 -2.44
N SER A 84 12.99 0.36 -3.00
CA SER A 84 13.53 1.15 -4.10
C SER A 84 14.86 1.83 -3.75
N ILE A 85 15.06 2.19 -2.48
CA ILE A 85 16.26 2.86 -1.99
C ILE A 85 17.34 1.86 -1.57
N GLU A 86 16.96 0.77 -0.88
CA GLU A 86 17.94 -0.14 -0.26
C GLU A 86 18.28 -1.37 -1.12
N GLY A 87 17.42 -1.73 -2.07
CA GLY A 87 17.58 -2.93 -2.91
C GLY A 87 17.71 -4.21 -2.08
N ASP A 88 18.68 -5.05 -2.43
CA ASP A 88 18.93 -6.36 -1.82
C ASP A 88 19.26 -6.29 -0.32
N LYS A 89 19.64 -5.13 0.21
CA LYS A 89 19.99 -4.96 1.63
C LYS A 89 18.81 -5.18 2.58
N ILE A 90 17.57 -5.01 2.11
CA ILE A 90 16.39 -5.22 2.97
C ILE A 90 16.15 -6.69 3.31
N LEU A 91 16.76 -7.61 2.54
CA LEU A 91 16.40 -9.02 2.55
C LEU A 91 16.59 -9.65 3.93
N ASP A 92 17.67 -9.29 4.62
CA ASP A 92 17.96 -9.80 5.96
C ASP A 92 16.91 -9.37 6.98
N THR A 93 16.57 -8.08 6.99
CA THR A 93 15.52 -7.54 7.87
C THR A 93 14.17 -8.23 7.62
N VAL A 94 13.73 -8.30 6.36
CA VAL A 94 12.44 -8.90 5.99
C VAL A 94 12.41 -10.39 6.36
N ALA A 95 13.48 -11.14 6.06
CA ALA A 95 13.57 -12.56 6.38
C ALA A 95 13.56 -12.80 7.89
N ARG A 96 14.29 -12.00 8.67
CA ARG A 96 14.28 -12.08 10.14
C ARG A 96 12.90 -11.78 10.72
N GLY A 97 12.20 -10.77 10.20
CA GLY A 97 10.81 -10.48 10.56
C GLY A 97 9.90 -11.66 10.27
N HIS A 98 10.01 -12.25 9.07
CA HIS A 98 9.22 -13.42 8.70
C HIS A 98 9.46 -14.62 9.62
N ALA A 99 10.71 -14.89 10.03
CA ALA A 99 11.04 -15.94 10.98
C ALA A 99 10.47 -15.67 12.39
N ALA A 100 10.50 -14.43 12.85
CA ALA A 100 9.90 -14.04 14.13
C ALA A 100 8.37 -14.24 14.13
N ASP A 101 7.70 -13.82 13.06
CA ASP A 101 6.26 -14.02 12.90
C ASP A 101 5.88 -15.49 12.73
N ALA A 102 6.70 -16.27 12.01
CA ALA A 102 6.51 -17.72 11.86
C ALA A 102 6.59 -18.43 13.21
N ARG A 103 7.59 -18.10 14.06
CA ARG A 103 7.69 -18.62 15.43
C ARG A 103 6.44 -18.31 16.24
N LYS A 104 6.02 -17.03 16.27
CA LYS A 104 4.83 -16.60 16.99
C LYS A 104 3.57 -17.34 16.55
N ARG A 105 3.40 -17.57 15.23
CA ARG A 105 2.29 -18.38 14.70
C ARG A 105 2.39 -19.84 15.13
N GLY A 106 3.57 -20.45 15.03
CA GLY A 106 3.83 -21.82 15.46
C GLY A 106 3.49 -22.04 16.94
N ASP A 107 3.95 -21.13 17.81
CA ASP A 107 3.66 -21.17 19.25
C ASP A 107 2.15 -21.12 19.52
N ALA A 108 1.42 -20.24 18.83
CA ALA A 108 -0.02 -20.12 18.97
C ALA A 108 -0.78 -21.36 18.48
N ILE A 109 -0.37 -21.92 17.35
CA ILE A 109 -0.94 -23.16 16.78
C ILE A 109 -0.72 -24.33 17.75
N SER A 110 0.51 -24.47 18.25
CA SER A 110 0.88 -25.50 19.21
C SER A 110 0.09 -25.38 20.51
N ALA A 111 0.02 -24.17 21.08
CA ALA A 111 -0.76 -23.90 22.30
C ALA A 111 -2.25 -24.18 22.15
N ALA A 112 -2.81 -23.96 20.95
CA ALA A 112 -4.22 -24.25 20.64
C ALA A 112 -4.48 -25.70 20.21
N ASN A 113 -3.43 -26.53 20.08
CA ASN A 113 -3.48 -27.87 19.49
C ASN A 113 -4.20 -27.90 18.13
N TRP A 114 -3.91 -26.91 17.28
CA TRP A 114 -4.58 -26.75 16.00
C TRP A 114 -3.95 -27.66 14.95
N THR A 115 -4.62 -28.77 14.63
CA THR A 115 -4.05 -29.88 13.83
C THR A 115 -4.14 -29.71 12.31
N SER A 116 -4.76 -28.64 11.81
CA SER A 116 -4.88 -28.40 10.37
C SER A 116 -3.70 -27.62 9.78
N VAL A 117 -2.64 -27.36 10.56
CA VAL A 117 -1.42 -26.69 10.13
C VAL A 117 -0.24 -27.59 10.44
N ASP A 118 0.67 -27.75 9.47
CA ASP A 118 1.90 -28.52 9.67
C ASP A 118 2.94 -27.67 10.41
N LEU A 119 3.20 -27.99 11.67
CA LEU A 119 4.21 -27.33 12.47
C LEU A 119 5.64 -27.60 11.96
N ALA A 120 5.88 -28.75 11.31
CA ALA A 120 7.19 -29.06 10.74
C ALA A 120 7.52 -28.12 9.56
N GLU A 121 6.52 -27.73 8.76
CA GLU A 121 6.69 -26.74 7.69
C GLU A 121 7.07 -25.35 8.24
N VAL A 122 6.49 -24.97 9.39
CA VAL A 122 6.84 -23.72 10.08
C VAL A 122 8.28 -23.76 10.57
N GLU A 123 8.71 -24.85 11.20
CA GLU A 123 10.09 -25.04 11.67
C GLU A 123 11.09 -25.07 10.51
N GLU A 124 10.79 -25.79 9.42
CA GLU A 124 11.61 -25.82 8.21
C GLU A 124 11.77 -24.43 7.60
N THR A 125 10.69 -23.64 7.56
CA THR A 125 10.73 -22.27 7.06
C THR A 125 11.68 -21.40 7.88
N ILE A 126 11.61 -21.49 9.22
CA ILE A 126 12.50 -20.74 10.12
C ILE A 126 13.95 -21.20 9.94
N ALA A 127 14.19 -22.50 9.86
CA ALA A 127 15.52 -23.07 9.67
C ALA A 127 16.15 -22.63 8.34
N ARG A 128 15.38 -22.64 7.24
CA ARG A 128 15.84 -22.17 5.92
C ARG A 128 16.20 -20.70 5.90
N ILE A 129 15.51 -19.88 6.69
CA ILE A 129 15.83 -18.45 6.80
C ILE A 129 17.18 -18.26 7.50
N ASP A 130 17.50 -19.11 8.48
CA ASP A 130 18.66 -18.96 9.38
C ASP A 130 18.78 -17.53 9.93
N PRO A 131 17.82 -17.09 10.76
CA PRO A 131 17.74 -15.70 11.17
C PRO A 131 18.98 -15.25 11.97
N ASP A 132 19.65 -16.15 12.69
CA ASP A 132 20.80 -15.79 13.51
C ASP A 132 22.08 -15.53 12.70
N ALA A 133 22.16 -16.06 11.47
CA ALA A 133 23.23 -15.74 10.54
C ALA A 133 23.02 -14.41 9.78
N ARG A 134 21.85 -13.76 9.92
CA ARG A 134 21.49 -12.53 9.19
C ARG A 134 21.77 -11.25 9.98
N ASP A 135 22.00 -10.16 9.25
CA ASP A 135 22.23 -8.85 9.86
C ASP A 135 20.98 -8.32 10.58
N ARG A 136 21.20 -7.82 11.81
CA ARG A 136 20.19 -7.27 12.72
C ARG A 136 20.08 -5.75 12.67
N HIS A 137 21.03 -5.07 12.02
CA HIS A 137 21.18 -3.61 12.07
C HIS A 137 19.86 -2.86 11.78
N ASN A 138 19.11 -3.35 10.79
CA ASN A 138 17.89 -2.72 10.30
C ASN A 138 16.60 -3.33 10.85
N ASP A 139 16.64 -4.19 11.88
CA ASP A 139 15.43 -4.82 12.46
C ASP A 139 14.38 -3.79 12.95
N HIS A 140 14.81 -2.59 13.33
CA HIS A 140 13.88 -1.50 13.69
C HIS A 140 12.93 -1.12 12.54
N LEU A 141 13.36 -1.31 11.28
CA LEU A 141 12.55 -1.11 10.08
C LEU A 141 11.51 -2.21 9.86
N LEU A 142 11.36 -3.18 10.75
CA LEU A 142 10.18 -4.07 10.77
C LEU A 142 8.92 -3.32 11.25
N HIS A 143 9.07 -2.22 11.97
CA HIS A 143 7.95 -1.41 12.44
C HIS A 143 7.54 -0.35 11.43
N PHE A 144 6.23 -0.27 11.11
CA PHE A 144 5.68 0.69 10.16
C PHE A 144 6.10 2.14 10.45
N ALA A 145 5.98 2.58 11.70
CA ALA A 145 6.33 3.95 12.09
C ALA A 145 7.82 4.30 11.84
N GLN A 146 8.73 3.34 12.02
CA GLN A 146 10.16 3.55 11.77
C GLN A 146 10.44 3.61 10.26
N ARG A 147 9.83 2.72 9.47
CA ARG A 147 9.89 2.83 8.00
C ARG A 147 9.33 4.15 7.51
N LEU A 148 8.23 4.60 8.12
CA LEU A 148 7.57 5.82 7.70
C LEU A 148 8.45 7.04 7.97
N ALA A 149 9.11 7.09 9.13
CA ALA A 149 10.02 8.16 9.47
C ALA A 149 11.21 8.27 8.50
N MET A 150 11.63 7.16 7.88
CA MET A 150 12.78 7.13 6.95
C MET A 150 12.40 7.27 5.48
N TYR A 151 11.27 6.71 5.05
CA TYR A 151 10.95 6.52 3.63
C TYR A 151 9.56 7.03 3.23
N GLY A 152 8.78 7.54 4.19
CA GLY A 152 7.45 8.08 3.95
C GLY A 152 7.41 9.59 3.80
N ASP A 153 6.21 10.10 3.57
CA ASP A 153 5.88 11.53 3.60
C ASP A 153 4.99 11.87 4.80
N GLU A 154 4.84 13.17 5.06
CA GLU A 154 4.05 13.68 6.19
C GLU A 154 2.54 13.37 6.09
N HIS A 155 2.04 13.03 4.92
CA HIS A 155 0.62 12.73 4.68
C HIS A 155 0.29 11.24 4.86
N THR A 156 1.29 10.37 4.81
CA THR A 156 1.09 8.93 4.95
C THR A 156 0.63 8.53 6.36
N MET A 157 1.14 9.16 7.43
CA MET A 157 0.71 8.82 8.81
C MET A 157 -0.78 9.12 9.05
N PRO A 158 -1.30 10.32 8.72
CA PRO A 158 -2.73 10.59 8.81
C PRO A 158 -3.61 9.57 8.06
N GLY A 159 -3.24 9.24 6.82
CA GLY A 159 -3.98 8.25 6.02
C GLY A 159 -3.95 6.86 6.67
N TYR A 160 -2.78 6.42 7.13
CA TYR A 160 -2.63 5.15 7.83
C TYR A 160 -3.50 5.06 9.09
N LEU A 161 -3.50 6.10 9.92
CA LEU A 161 -4.27 6.12 11.16
C LEU A 161 -5.78 6.13 10.91
N ALA A 162 -6.25 6.85 9.88
CA ALA A 162 -7.65 6.85 9.48
C ALA A 162 -8.13 5.44 9.13
N GLU A 163 -7.37 4.71 8.30
CA GLU A 163 -7.74 3.34 7.92
C GLU A 163 -7.57 2.34 9.06
N ASN A 164 -6.58 2.55 9.94
CA ASN A 164 -6.38 1.74 11.12
C ASN A 164 -7.58 1.82 12.09
N ALA A 165 -8.12 3.01 12.31
CA ALA A 165 -9.27 3.22 13.20
C ALA A 165 -10.53 2.52 12.68
N ARG A 166 -10.71 2.49 11.36
CA ARG A 166 -11.84 1.85 10.67
C ARG A 166 -11.70 0.33 10.51
N THR A 167 -10.49 -0.21 10.68
CA THR A 167 -10.21 -1.66 10.54
C THR A 167 -10.46 -2.46 11.81
N HIS A 168 -10.15 -1.89 12.98
CA HIS A 168 -10.23 -2.59 14.25
C HIS A 168 -11.61 -2.42 14.91
N PRO A 169 -12.07 -3.39 15.74
CA PRO A 169 -13.28 -3.24 16.55
C PRO A 169 -13.17 -2.01 17.45
N SER A 170 -13.76 -0.90 17.02
CA SER A 170 -13.65 0.40 17.66
C SER A 170 -14.96 1.17 17.51
N PHE A 171 -15.06 2.28 18.25
CA PHE A 171 -16.16 3.23 18.04
C PHE A 171 -16.17 3.76 16.59
N GLU A 172 -14.98 4.00 16.03
CA GLU A 172 -14.81 4.55 14.70
C GLU A 172 -15.24 3.58 13.59
N SER A 173 -15.02 2.28 13.76
CA SER A 173 -15.54 1.27 12.82
C SER A 173 -17.06 1.06 12.96
N ALA A 174 -17.62 1.34 14.15
CA ALA A 174 -19.02 1.09 14.45
C ALA A 174 -19.95 2.25 14.04
N VAL A 175 -19.47 3.50 14.13
CA VAL A 175 -20.27 4.70 13.83
C VAL A 175 -20.79 4.71 12.39
N CYS A 176 -20.17 3.98 11.48
CA CYS A 176 -20.56 3.90 10.08
C CYS A 176 -21.98 3.34 9.86
N TYR A 177 -22.52 2.63 10.85
CA TYR A 177 -23.78 1.89 10.73
C TYR A 177 -24.88 2.44 11.64
N VAL A 178 -24.69 3.64 12.20
CA VAL A 178 -25.74 4.32 12.97
C VAL A 178 -25.75 5.83 12.73
N GLU A 179 -26.93 6.38 12.47
CA GLU A 179 -27.13 7.83 12.47
C GLU A 179 -27.22 8.28 13.93
N GLN A 180 -26.13 8.85 14.48
CA GLN A 180 -26.02 9.05 15.93
C GLN A 180 -27.10 9.96 16.54
N GLN A 181 -27.54 10.99 15.83
CA GLN A 181 -28.54 11.93 16.37
C GLN A 181 -29.94 11.32 16.45
N ALA A 182 -30.31 10.47 15.49
CA ALA A 182 -31.63 9.85 15.41
C ALA A 182 -31.66 8.42 15.97
N GLY A 183 -30.49 7.79 16.15
CA GLY A 183 -30.37 6.37 16.51
C GLY A 183 -30.74 5.42 15.37
N THR A 184 -30.88 5.92 14.14
CA THR A 184 -31.29 5.12 12.99
C THR A 184 -30.21 4.11 12.63
N LEU A 185 -30.55 2.81 12.64
CA LEU A 185 -29.65 1.76 12.20
C LEU A 185 -29.52 1.78 10.68
N MET A 186 -28.28 1.70 10.18
CA MET A 186 -27.98 1.72 8.75
C MET A 186 -27.26 0.44 8.36
N ARG A 187 -27.58 -0.09 7.17
CA ARG A 187 -26.83 -1.23 6.60
C ARG A 187 -25.55 -0.81 5.88
N GLN A 188 -25.45 0.46 5.52
CA GLN A 188 -24.37 1.02 4.72
C GLN A 188 -24.06 2.42 5.24
N PHE A 189 -22.80 2.82 5.12
CA PHE A 189 -22.39 4.16 5.48
C PHE A 189 -23.00 5.18 4.51
N PRO A 190 -23.69 6.23 4.99
CA PRO A 190 -24.44 7.15 4.15
C PRO A 190 -23.54 8.08 3.32
N GLN A 191 -22.25 8.19 3.68
CA GLN A 191 -21.29 8.96 2.91
C GLN A 191 -20.54 8.05 1.94
N SER A 192 -20.68 8.34 0.64
CA SER A 192 -19.89 7.68 -0.39
C SER A 192 -18.44 8.15 -0.29
N LEU A 193 -17.56 7.34 0.30
CA LEU A 193 -16.12 7.49 0.15
C LEU A 193 -15.76 7.10 -1.29
N TRP A 194 -15.45 8.09 -2.12
CA TRP A 194 -15.04 7.79 -3.47
C TRP A 194 -13.63 7.21 -3.49
N GLN A 195 -13.54 5.96 -3.96
CA GLN A 195 -12.34 5.12 -3.82
C GLN A 195 -11.27 5.36 -4.87
N VAL A 196 -11.66 5.87 -6.04
CA VAL A 196 -10.78 6.04 -7.20
C VAL A 196 -9.58 6.96 -6.95
N PRO A 197 -9.70 8.11 -6.25
CA PRO A 197 -8.54 8.93 -5.91
C PRO A 197 -7.49 8.16 -5.11
N PHE A 198 -7.92 7.46 -4.05
CA PHE A 198 -7.04 6.63 -3.23
C PHE A 198 -6.31 5.59 -4.08
N ALA A 199 -7.07 4.87 -4.92
CA ALA A 199 -6.55 3.83 -5.80
C ALA A 199 -5.51 4.38 -6.80
N THR A 200 -5.79 5.54 -7.38
CA THR A 200 -4.91 6.22 -8.35
C THR A 200 -3.59 6.62 -7.70
N THR A 201 -3.66 7.34 -6.58
CA THR A 201 -2.47 7.84 -5.86
C THR A 201 -1.52 6.70 -5.48
N HIS A 202 -2.04 5.68 -4.81
CA HIS A 202 -1.18 4.62 -4.27
C HIS A 202 -0.64 3.69 -5.36
N LEU A 203 -1.37 3.52 -6.47
CA LEU A 203 -0.88 2.77 -7.61
C LEU A 203 0.24 3.52 -8.35
N LEU A 204 0.10 4.84 -8.52
CA LEU A 204 1.14 5.71 -9.06
C LEU A 204 2.41 5.66 -8.19
N GLU A 205 2.28 5.82 -6.88
CA GLU A 205 3.41 5.73 -5.96
C GLU A 205 4.11 4.36 -6.00
N ALA A 206 3.34 3.27 -6.04
CA ALA A 206 3.89 1.92 -6.17
C ALA A 206 4.68 1.75 -7.48
N LEU A 207 4.18 2.26 -8.60
CA LEU A 207 4.86 2.21 -9.89
C LEU A 207 6.14 3.05 -9.90
N LEU A 208 6.10 4.26 -9.35
CA LEU A 208 7.27 5.14 -9.25
C LEU A 208 8.38 4.52 -8.39
N ALA A 209 8.03 3.89 -7.28
CA ALA A 209 8.99 3.16 -6.45
C ALA A 209 9.57 1.94 -7.19
N LEU A 210 8.72 1.18 -7.88
CA LEU A 210 9.14 -0.02 -8.60
C LEU A 210 10.05 0.29 -9.81
N ARG A 211 9.77 1.40 -10.51
CA ARG A 211 10.56 1.85 -11.67
C ARG A 211 12.05 1.92 -11.36
N GLN A 212 12.41 2.41 -10.17
CA GLN A 212 13.81 2.60 -9.75
C GLN A 212 14.60 1.29 -9.60
N ALA A 213 13.92 0.15 -9.43
CA ALA A 213 14.55 -1.16 -9.30
C ALA A 213 14.85 -1.85 -10.65
N LEU A 214 14.44 -1.23 -11.76
CA LEU A 214 14.53 -1.77 -13.11
C LEU A 214 15.60 -1.02 -13.94
N ASP A 215 16.11 -1.71 -14.97
CA ASP A 215 17.12 -1.19 -15.88
C ASP A 215 16.89 -1.70 -17.33
N PRO A 216 16.61 -0.80 -18.30
CA PRO A 216 16.37 0.63 -18.12
C PRO A 216 15.10 0.90 -17.30
N GLU A 217 14.96 2.12 -16.77
CA GLU A 217 13.72 2.56 -16.11
C GLU A 217 12.56 2.53 -17.12
N PRO A 218 11.49 1.76 -16.85
CA PRO A 218 10.37 1.68 -17.77
C PRO A 218 9.38 2.85 -17.62
N TRP A 219 8.59 3.06 -18.68
CA TRP A 219 7.43 3.95 -18.73
C TRP A 219 7.72 5.45 -18.60
N ASP A 220 8.95 5.92 -18.88
CA ASP A 220 9.29 7.33 -18.67
C ASP A 220 8.33 8.33 -19.34
N PRO A 221 8.07 8.30 -20.65
CA PRO A 221 7.14 9.27 -21.23
C PRO A 221 5.69 9.07 -20.77
N GLU A 222 5.27 7.83 -20.51
CA GLU A 222 3.92 7.54 -20.04
C GLU A 222 3.68 8.02 -18.60
N LEU A 223 4.61 7.73 -17.68
CA LEU A 223 4.49 8.12 -16.28
C LEU A 223 4.63 9.62 -16.09
N ASP A 224 5.52 10.30 -16.83
CA ASP A 224 5.65 11.76 -16.75
C ASP A 224 4.31 12.44 -17.13
N GLY A 225 3.68 11.99 -18.22
CA GLY A 225 2.37 12.50 -18.64
C GLY A 225 1.21 12.13 -17.70
N ILE A 226 1.29 10.99 -17.01
CA ILE A 226 0.32 10.64 -15.96
C ILE A 226 0.51 11.51 -14.72
N VAL A 227 1.77 11.74 -14.30
CA VAL A 227 2.10 12.60 -13.15
C VAL A 227 1.60 14.02 -13.39
N GLU A 228 1.88 14.63 -14.54
CA GLU A 228 1.40 15.98 -14.87
C GLU A 228 -0.12 16.10 -14.74
N ARG A 229 -0.88 15.15 -15.32
CA ARG A 229 -2.35 15.13 -15.24
C ARG A 229 -2.86 14.83 -13.84
N TYR A 230 -2.17 13.99 -13.07
CA TYR A 230 -2.48 13.71 -11.68
C TYR A 230 -2.36 14.96 -10.81
N LEU A 231 -1.28 15.72 -10.99
CA LEU A 231 -1.06 16.98 -10.27
C LEU A 231 -2.16 18.01 -10.63
N ALA A 232 -2.44 18.19 -11.93
CA ALA A 232 -3.49 19.09 -12.41
C ALA A 232 -4.89 18.70 -11.88
N THR A 233 -5.21 17.40 -11.88
CA THR A 233 -6.47 16.89 -11.31
C THR A 233 -6.54 17.17 -9.81
N THR A 234 -5.44 16.99 -9.09
CA THR A 234 -5.39 17.22 -7.65
C THR A 234 -5.56 18.70 -7.31
N ASP A 235 -4.90 19.60 -8.04
CA ASP A 235 -5.07 21.05 -7.86
C ASP A 235 -6.51 21.50 -8.10
N GLU A 236 -7.17 20.95 -9.13
CA GLU A 236 -8.56 21.25 -9.45
C GLU A 236 -9.54 20.73 -8.36
N VAL A 237 -9.29 19.54 -7.79
CA VAL A 237 -10.04 19.02 -6.64
C VAL A 237 -9.85 19.93 -5.42
N ARG A 238 -8.62 20.33 -5.12
CA ARG A 238 -8.33 21.24 -4.01
C ARG A 238 -9.05 22.57 -4.19
N ARG A 239 -9.02 23.14 -5.40
CA ARG A 239 -9.72 24.37 -5.74
C ARG A 239 -11.24 24.23 -5.55
N GLN A 240 -11.83 23.12 -5.99
CA GLN A 240 -13.26 22.83 -5.79
C GLN A 240 -13.62 22.71 -4.30
N ASP A 241 -12.72 22.17 -3.48
CA ASP A 241 -12.90 22.00 -2.05
C ASP A 241 -12.54 23.26 -1.22
N GLY A 242 -12.13 24.35 -1.88
CA GLY A 242 -11.70 25.58 -1.20
C GLY A 242 -10.37 25.43 -0.43
N LEU A 243 -9.56 24.43 -0.79
CA LEU A 243 -8.25 24.19 -0.21
C LEU A 243 -7.17 25.02 -0.92
N PRO A 244 -6.16 25.50 -0.18
CA PRO A 244 -5.02 26.22 -0.77
C PRO A 244 -4.24 25.38 -1.79
N PRO A 245 -3.59 25.98 -2.80
CA PRO A 245 -2.80 25.24 -3.78
C PRO A 245 -1.54 24.59 -3.16
N VAL A 246 -1.00 23.57 -3.82
CA VAL A 246 0.25 22.91 -3.41
C VAL A 246 1.39 23.38 -4.28
N ASP A 247 2.54 23.64 -3.67
CA ASP A 247 3.81 23.74 -4.36
C ASP A 247 4.38 22.34 -4.59
N TRP A 248 4.08 21.74 -5.74
CA TRP A 248 4.52 20.38 -6.07
C TRP A 248 6.05 20.21 -6.15
N SER A 249 6.83 21.30 -6.22
CA SER A 249 8.30 21.22 -6.16
C SER A 249 8.83 21.04 -4.73
N THR A 250 8.04 21.44 -3.72
CA THR A 250 8.41 21.33 -2.30
C THR A 250 7.48 20.42 -1.51
N GLY A 251 6.35 20.00 -2.08
CA GLY A 251 5.28 19.27 -1.41
C GLY A 251 4.45 20.13 -0.43
N LYS A 252 4.74 21.43 -0.30
CA LYS A 252 4.12 22.28 0.72
C LYS A 252 2.91 23.03 0.20
N VAL A 253 1.93 23.21 1.08
CA VAL A 253 0.76 24.08 0.83
C VAL A 253 1.21 25.55 0.78
N ARG A 254 0.76 26.29 -0.22
CA ARG A 254 1.04 27.73 -0.39
C ARG A 254 0.00 28.62 0.29
#